data_AF-A0AAE9CXE2-F1
#
_entry.id   AF-A0AAE9CXE2-F1
#
_cell.length_a   1.000
_cell.length_b   1.000
_cell.length_c   1.000
_cell.angle_alpha   90.00
_cell.angle_beta   90.00
_cell.angle_gamma   90.00
#
_symmetry.space_group_name_H-M   'P 1'
#
loop_
_entity.id
_entity.type
_entity.pdbx_description
1 polymer ?
#
loop_
_entity_poly.entity_id
_entity_poly.type
_entity_poly.pdbx_seq_one_letter_code
_entity_poly.pdbx_strand_id
1 'polypeptide(L)'
;MFAVPANPPRELLYSKDFIQNVKGFLRCLHKLMSHPRAKLPDNYSILYSLICYYTAIVNAPNVPSSKDNIRLFKEGLKVCAHYENIVARAIPGGKTVAEALAEIAEELRRNNK
;
A
#
# COMPACT_ATOMS: atom_id res chain seq x y z
N MET A 1 -6.50 -8.87 46.04
CA MET A 1 -7.27 -9.10 44.79
C MET A 1 -6.73 -8.16 43.74
N PHE A 2 -6.06 -8.68 42.71
CA PHE A 2 -5.72 -7.86 41.55
C PHE A 2 -6.95 -7.79 40.66
N ALA A 3 -7.50 -6.59 40.49
CA ALA A 3 -8.58 -6.35 39.54
C ALA A 3 -8.04 -6.60 38.14
N VAL A 4 -8.47 -7.69 37.51
CA VAL A 4 -8.19 -7.95 36.09
C VAL A 4 -8.98 -6.89 35.30
N PRO A 5 -8.34 -6.04 34.49
CA PRO A 5 -9.06 -5.05 33.70
C PRO A 5 -10.07 -5.76 32.80
N ALA A 6 -11.32 -5.27 32.80
CA ALA A 6 -12.48 -5.90 32.17
C ALA A 6 -12.38 -6.11 30.64
N ASN A 7 -11.31 -5.60 30.00
CA ASN A 7 -11.00 -5.85 28.61
C ASN A 7 -9.51 -6.20 28.47
N PRO A 8 -9.16 -7.45 28.11
CA PRO A 8 -7.78 -7.79 27.81
C PRO A 8 -7.28 -6.93 26.64
N PRO A 9 -5.97 -6.56 26.61
CA PRO A 9 -5.40 -5.82 25.50
C PRO A 9 -5.70 -6.55 24.19
N ARG A 10 -6.47 -5.92 23.29
CA ARG A 10 -6.74 -6.51 21.99
C ARG A 10 -5.48 -6.41 21.15
N GLU A 11 -5.04 -7.54 20.60
CA GLU A 11 -3.95 -7.55 19.63
C GLU A 11 -4.34 -6.68 18.43
N LEU A 12 -3.47 -5.73 18.09
CA LEU A 12 -3.69 -4.80 16.98
C LEU A 12 -3.18 -5.42 15.69
N LEU A 13 -3.86 -5.11 14.59
CA LEU A 13 -3.49 -5.55 13.25
C LEU A 13 -2.13 -5.00 12.81
N TYR A 14 -1.79 -3.79 13.26
CA TYR A 14 -0.59 -3.07 12.87
C TYR A 14 0.37 -2.91 14.05
N SER A 15 1.65 -3.15 13.81
CA SER A 15 2.69 -2.74 14.75
C SER A 15 2.93 -1.22 14.64
N LYS A 16 3.48 -0.62 15.71
CA LYS A 16 3.87 0.80 15.70
C LYS A 16 4.90 1.09 14.60
N ASP A 17 5.87 0.19 14.43
CA ASP A 17 6.92 0.32 13.41
C ASP A 17 6.34 0.25 12.00
N PHE A 18 5.36 -0.63 11.77
CA PHE A 18 4.66 -0.70 10.49
C PHE A 18 3.96 0.61 10.17
N ILE A 19 3.20 1.18 11.11
CA ILE A 19 2.53 2.49 10.91
C ILE A 19 3.56 3.58 10.62
N GLN A 20 4.70 3.59 11.31
CA GLN A 20 5.76 4.57 11.08
C GLN A 20 6.36 4.43 9.67
N ASN A 21 6.58 3.21 9.20
CA ASN A 21 7.05 2.93 7.84
C ASN A 21 6.03 3.39 6.79
N VAL A 22 4.74 3.11 7.01
CA VAL A 22 3.67 3.57 6.11
C VAL A 22 3.62 5.10 6.04
N LYS A 23 3.77 5.80 7.17
CA LYS A 23 3.89 7.28 7.16
C LYS A 23 5.07 7.75 6.33
N GLY A 24 6.20 7.04 6.40
CA GLY A 24 7.38 7.30 5.56
C GLY A 24 7.08 7.13 4.08
N PHE A 25 6.45 6.01 3.72
CA PHE A 25 6.06 5.71 2.37
C PHE A 25 5.08 6.74 1.80
N LEU A 26 4.09 7.16 2.60
CA LEU A 26 3.09 8.15 2.24
C LEU A 26 3.72 9.51 1.90
N ARG A 27 4.77 9.92 2.63
CA ARG A 27 5.55 11.13 2.29
C ARG A 27 6.22 10.99 0.93
N CYS A 28 6.77 9.82 0.61
CA CYS A 28 7.36 9.55 -0.71
C CYS A 28 6.32 9.62 -1.83
N LEU A 29 5.13 9.03 -1.64
CA LEU A 29 4.04 9.10 -2.63
C LEU A 29 3.55 10.53 -2.83
N HIS A 30 3.36 11.30 -1.75
CA HIS A 30 2.98 12.71 -1.85
C HIS A 30 4.04 13.54 -2.59
N LYS A 31 5.33 13.28 -2.35
CA LYS A 31 6.41 13.91 -3.13
C LYS A 31 6.31 13.54 -4.60
N LEU A 32 6.00 12.28 -4.91
CA LEU A 32 5.88 11.78 -6.29
C LEU A 32 4.74 12.47 -7.07
N MET A 33 3.68 12.95 -6.40
CA MET A 33 2.59 13.72 -7.02
C MET A 33 3.07 15.02 -7.71
N SER A 34 4.21 15.57 -7.30
CA SER A 34 4.81 16.75 -7.93
C SER A 34 5.46 16.44 -9.29
N HIS A 35 5.71 15.16 -9.59
CA HIS A 35 6.35 14.75 -10.83
C HIS A 35 5.42 15.01 -12.04
N PRO A 36 5.93 15.52 -13.18
CA PRO A 36 5.09 15.83 -14.34
C PRO A 36 4.25 14.64 -14.82
N ARG A 37 4.83 13.44 -14.83
CA ARG A 37 4.11 12.22 -15.23
C ARG A 37 3.04 11.78 -14.23
N ALA A 38 3.10 12.21 -12.97
CA ALA A 38 2.05 11.92 -11.99
C ALA A 38 0.76 12.70 -12.28
N LYS A 39 0.83 13.74 -13.13
CA LYS A 39 -0.35 14.51 -13.58
C LYS A 39 -1.10 13.85 -14.73
N LEU A 40 -0.53 12.81 -15.35
CA LEU A 40 -1.23 12.03 -16.38
C LEU A 40 -2.39 11.26 -15.73
N PRO A 41 -3.60 11.23 -16.31
CA PRO A 41 -4.79 10.68 -15.65
C PRO A 41 -4.60 9.26 -15.11
N ASP A 42 -4.02 8.36 -15.91
CA ASP A 42 -3.83 6.96 -15.50
C ASP A 42 -2.83 6.83 -14.35
N ASN A 43 -1.72 7.57 -14.42
CA ASN A 43 -0.70 7.59 -13.37
C ASN A 43 -1.25 8.20 -12.09
N TYR A 44 -2.01 9.30 -12.20
CA TYR A 44 -2.65 9.97 -11.09
C TYR A 44 -3.60 9.02 -10.37
N SER A 45 -4.48 8.33 -11.11
CA SER A 45 -5.47 7.41 -10.54
C SER A 45 -4.82 6.30 -9.70
N ILE A 46 -3.76 5.68 -10.23
CA ILE A 46 -3.05 4.60 -9.54
C ILE A 46 -2.29 5.13 -8.32
N LEU A 47 -1.55 6.24 -8.47
CA LEU A 47 -0.81 6.85 -7.38
C LEU A 47 -1.74 7.34 -6.26
N TYR A 48 -2.86 7.96 -6.61
CA TYR A 48 -3.86 8.43 -5.67
C TYR A 48 -4.52 7.27 -4.92
N SER A 49 -4.80 6.16 -5.60
CA SER A 49 -5.34 4.95 -4.96
C SER A 49 -4.40 4.41 -3.88
N LEU A 50 -3.08 4.37 -4.14
CA LEU A 50 -2.08 4.00 -3.12
C LEU A 50 -2.09 4.98 -1.94
N ILE A 51 -2.12 6.28 -2.22
CA ILE A 51 -2.16 7.32 -1.18
C ILE A 51 -3.40 7.10 -0.28
N CYS A 52 -4.59 6.96 -0.88
CA CYS A 52 -5.83 6.74 -0.13
C CYS A 52 -5.75 5.51 0.77
N TYR A 53 -5.26 4.39 0.25
CA TYR A 53 -5.16 3.15 1.03
C TYR A 53 -4.19 3.30 2.21
N TYR A 54 -3.00 3.85 1.98
CA TYR A 54 -2.02 4.06 3.05
C TYR A 54 -2.45 5.14 4.04
N THR A 55 -3.21 6.15 3.61
CA THR A 55 -3.81 7.14 4.51
C THR A 55 -4.83 6.48 5.43
N ALA A 56 -5.65 5.56 4.91
CA ALA A 56 -6.61 4.82 5.74
C ALA A 56 -5.91 4.01 6.84
N ILE A 57 -4.79 3.33 6.51
CA ILE A 57 -3.98 2.60 7.49
C ILE A 57 -3.46 3.53 8.60
N VAL A 58 -2.92 4.69 8.23
CA VAL A 58 -2.36 5.65 9.19
C VAL A 58 -3.44 6.27 10.08
N ASN A 59 -4.63 6.52 9.53
CA ASN A 59 -5.75 7.13 10.25
C ASN A 59 -6.51 6.14 11.13
N ALA A 60 -6.37 4.83 10.89
CA ALA A 60 -6.99 3.78 11.68
C ALA A 60 -5.93 2.82 12.28
N PRO A 61 -5.02 3.29 13.15
CA PRO A 61 -3.92 2.45 13.65
C PRO A 61 -4.37 1.37 14.65
N ASN A 62 -5.57 1.50 15.21
CA ASN A 62 -6.08 0.66 16.29
C ASN A 62 -7.05 -0.44 15.81
N VAL A 63 -6.93 -0.86 14.54
CA VAL A 63 -7.74 -1.96 13.99
C VAL A 63 -7.40 -3.26 14.72
N PRO A 64 -8.39 -4.02 15.24
CA PRO A 64 -8.13 -5.28 15.92
C PRO A 64 -7.67 -6.38 14.96
N SER A 65 -6.80 -7.27 15.43
CA SER A 65 -6.24 -8.41 14.68
C SER A 65 -7.24 -9.59 14.59
N SER A 66 -8.38 -9.38 13.93
CA SER A 66 -9.32 -10.46 13.62
C SER A 66 -8.83 -11.26 12.40
N LYS A 67 -9.26 -12.53 12.26
CA LYS A 67 -8.93 -13.37 11.09
C LYS A 67 -9.31 -12.70 9.77
N ASP A 68 -10.49 -12.08 9.71
CA ASP A 68 -10.96 -11.37 8.52
C ASP A 68 -10.11 -10.14 8.23
N ASN A 69 -9.77 -9.34 9.25
CA ASN A 69 -8.93 -8.16 9.09
C ASN A 69 -7.53 -8.54 8.60
N ILE A 70 -6.95 -9.62 9.13
CA ILE A 70 -5.65 -10.14 8.66
C ILE A 70 -5.75 -10.58 7.20
N ARG A 71 -6.81 -11.29 6.80
CA ARG A 71 -7.00 -11.74 5.41
C ARG A 71 -7.10 -10.55 4.47
N LEU A 72 -8.02 -9.62 4.75
CA LEU A 72 -8.25 -8.43 3.93
C LEU A 72 -6.99 -7.56 3.85
N PHE A 73 -6.26 -7.42 4.95
CA PHE A 73 -5.00 -6.69 4.97
C PHE A 73 -3.94 -7.33 4.07
N LYS A 74 -3.77 -8.66 4.14
CA LYS A 74 -2.83 -9.38 3.27
C LYS A 74 -3.21 -9.26 1.80
N GLU A 75 -4.49 -9.32 1.46
CA GLU A 75 -4.98 -9.12 0.10
C GLU A 75 -4.72 -7.68 -0.38
N GLY A 76 -5.04 -6.70 0.46
CA GLY A 76 -4.78 -5.28 0.17
C GLY A 76 -3.30 -4.99 -0.04
N LEU A 77 -2.40 -5.59 0.75
CA LEU A 77 -0.95 -5.45 0.54
C LEU A 77 -0.48 -6.03 -0.80
N LYS A 78 -1.07 -7.14 -1.27
CA LYS A 78 -0.75 -7.68 -2.60
C LYS A 78 -1.15 -6.72 -3.72
N VAL A 79 -2.33 -6.11 -3.61
CA VAL A 79 -2.81 -5.12 -4.57
C VAL A 79 -1.92 -3.87 -4.54
N CYS A 80 -1.54 -3.40 -3.34
CA CYS A 80 -0.63 -2.26 -3.20
C CYS A 80 0.72 -2.55 -3.84
N ALA A 81 1.32 -3.72 -3.58
CA ALA A 81 2.58 -4.11 -4.21
C ALA A 81 2.50 -4.07 -5.74
N HIS A 82 1.36 -4.50 -6.32
CA HIS A 82 1.14 -4.42 -7.76
C HIS A 82 1.10 -2.96 -8.25
N TYR A 83 0.35 -2.10 -7.57
CA TYR A 83 0.22 -0.69 -7.93
C TYR A 83 1.53 0.08 -7.75
N GLU A 84 2.30 -0.22 -6.71
CA GLU A 84 3.64 0.33 -6.49
C GLU A 84 4.57 -0.01 -7.65
N ASN A 85 4.49 -1.25 -8.13
CA ASN A 85 5.30 -1.73 -9.25
C ASN A 85 4.97 -0.99 -10.56
N ILE A 86 3.69 -0.67 -10.78
CA ILE A 86 3.23 0.15 -11.91
C ILE A 86 3.72 1.59 -11.74
N VAL A 87 3.50 2.20 -10.56
CA VAL A 87 3.89 3.59 -10.28
C VAL A 87 5.39 3.79 -10.45
N ALA A 88 6.22 2.86 -9.96
CA ALA A 88 7.67 2.91 -10.12
C ALA A 88 8.10 2.86 -11.60
N ARG A 89 7.43 2.07 -12.44
CA ARG A 89 7.74 1.99 -13.87
C ARG A 89 7.19 3.17 -14.66
N ALA A 90 6.00 3.65 -14.32
CA ALA A 90 5.30 4.64 -15.13
C ALA A 90 5.73 6.08 -14.83
N ILE A 91 6.04 6.39 -13.56
CA ILE A 91 6.36 7.76 -13.14
C ILE A 91 7.86 8.04 -13.24
N PRO A 92 8.75 7.47 -12.39
CA PRO A 92 10.19 7.68 -12.57
C PRO A 92 10.76 6.86 -13.73
N GLY A 93 10.23 5.66 -14.01
CA GLY A 93 10.69 4.82 -15.12
C GLY A 93 10.25 5.25 -16.52
N GLY A 94 9.41 6.29 -16.63
CA GLY A 94 9.06 6.89 -17.92
C GLY A 94 8.16 6.05 -18.83
N LYS A 95 7.56 4.96 -18.33
CA LYS A 95 6.64 4.11 -19.10
C LYS A 95 5.20 4.62 -19.07
N THR A 96 4.39 4.21 -20.01
CA THR A 96 2.93 4.26 -19.88
C THR A 96 2.47 3.18 -18.91
N VAL A 97 1.24 3.31 -18.39
CA VAL A 97 0.66 2.25 -17.54
C VAL A 97 0.54 0.93 -18.31
N ALA A 98 0.16 0.98 -19.59
CA ALA A 98 0.07 -0.20 -20.44
C ALA A 98 1.41 -0.92 -20.61
N GLU A 99 2.50 -0.18 -20.88
CA GLU A 99 3.85 -0.77 -20.97
C GLU A 99 4.31 -1.35 -19.63
N ALA A 100 4.05 -0.64 -18.52
CA ALA A 100 4.38 -1.14 -17.19
C ALA A 100 3.64 -2.46 -16.89
N LEU A 101 2.35 -2.54 -17.20
CA LEU A 101 1.54 -3.75 -17.01
C LEU A 101 2.02 -4.91 -17.88
N ALA A 102 2.34 -4.64 -19.15
CA ALA A 102 2.86 -5.66 -20.05
C ALA A 102 4.17 -6.27 -19.53
N GLU A 103 5.10 -5.42 -19.07
CA GLU A 103 6.37 -5.89 -18.51
C GLU A 103 6.19 -6.70 -17.23
N ILE A 104 5.34 -6.23 -16.31
CA ILE A 104 5.03 -6.96 -15.07
C ILE A 104 4.42 -8.34 -15.41
N ALA A 105 3.54 -8.41 -16.41
CA ALA A 105 2.95 -9.67 -16.84
C ALA A 105 4.00 -10.62 -17.44
N GLU A 106 4.95 -10.11 -18.24
CA GLU A 106 6.05 -10.93 -18.76
C GLU A 106 6.97 -11.44 -17.64
N GLU A 107 7.32 -10.61 -16.66
CA GLU A 107 8.12 -11.00 -15.49
C GLU A 107 7.43 -12.13 -14.71
N LEU A 108 6.12 -12.00 -14.45
CA LEU A 108 5.34 -13.03 -13.77
C LEU A 108 5.30 -14.34 -14.55
N ARG A 109 5.19 -14.30 -15.88
CA ARG A 109 5.23 -15.52 -16.71
C ARG A 109 6.60 -16.20 -16.69
N ARG A 110 7.69 -15.44 -16.62
CA ARG A 110 9.05 -16.00 -16.53
C ARG A 110 9.33 -16.63 -15.19
N ASN A 111 8.86 -16.02 -14.10
CA ASN A 111 9.11 -16.52 -12.74
C ASN A 111 8.28 -17.76 -12.39
N ASN A 112 7.21 -18.04 -13.15
CA ASN A 112 6.35 -19.21 -12.98
C ASN A 112 6.70 -20.37 -13.95
N LYS A 113 7.77 -20.24 -14.74
CA LYS A 113 8.35 -21.31 -15.56
C LYS A 113 9.57 -21.89 -14.84
#